data_AF-A0A1M5WG52-F1
#
_entry.id   AF-A0A1M5WG52-F1
#
_cell.length_a   1.000
_cell.length_b   1.000
_cell.length_c   1.000
_cell.angle_alpha   90.00
_cell.angle_beta   90.00
_cell.angle_gamma   90.00
#
_symmetry.space_group_name_H-M   'P 1'
#
loop_
_entity.id
_entity.type
_entity.pdbx_description
1 polymer ?
#
loop_
_entity_poly.entity_id
_entity_poly.type
_entity_poly.pdbx_seq_one_letter_code
_entity_poly.pdbx_strand_id
1 'polypeptide(L)'
;MKPLNYAILKHFTKIEEACAEDVIEALKGEYGNFKALKRTAVITALMTAEANGLIEETRFQLDENKELKVYYHAHAEGAETINKYIRD
;
A
#
# COMPACT_ATOMS: atom_id res chain seq x y z
N MET A 1 13.43 2.11 -10.93
CA MET A 1 12.39 1.15 -10.53
C MET A 1 12.87 0.29 -9.37
N LYS A 2 12.19 0.39 -8.24
CA LYS A 2 12.37 -0.51 -7.09
C LYS A 2 11.38 -1.68 -7.21
N PRO A 3 11.56 -2.81 -6.49
CA PRO A 3 10.55 -3.87 -6.49
C PRO A 3 9.16 -3.32 -6.14
N LEU A 4 8.10 -3.82 -6.77
CA LEU A 4 6.75 -3.27 -6.59
C LEU A 4 6.34 -3.16 -5.12
N ASN A 5 6.56 -4.21 -4.31
CA ASN A 5 6.21 -4.16 -2.89
C ASN A 5 6.98 -3.06 -2.13
N TYR A 6 8.21 -2.74 -2.55
CA TYR A 6 8.95 -1.63 -1.96
C TYR A 6 8.37 -0.28 -2.36
N ALA A 7 7.89 -0.15 -3.61
CA ALA A 7 7.17 1.03 -4.06
C ALA A 7 5.85 1.22 -3.30
N ILE A 8 5.09 0.14 -3.08
CA ILE A 8 3.87 0.14 -2.26
C ILE A 8 4.19 0.64 -0.85
N LEU A 9 5.15 0.05 -0.14
CA LEU A 9 5.51 0.49 1.22
C LEU A 9 5.98 1.95 1.25
N LYS A 10 6.84 2.36 0.31
CA LYS A 10 7.31 3.75 0.26
C LYS A 10 6.20 4.75 -0.03
N HIS A 11 5.13 4.36 -0.71
CA HIS A 11 3.97 5.22 -0.92
C HIS A 11 3.37 5.67 0.41
N PHE A 12 3.16 4.74 1.36
CA PHE A 12 2.61 5.04 2.69
C PHE A 12 3.49 5.94 3.57
N THR A 13 4.77 6.12 3.24
CA THR A 13 5.65 7.08 3.95
C THR A 13 5.45 8.53 3.51
N LYS A 14 4.61 8.77 2.49
CA LYS A 14 4.44 10.08 1.82
C LYS A 14 2.99 10.59 1.87
N ILE A 15 2.07 9.81 2.42
CA ILE A 15 0.64 10.09 2.47
C ILE A 15 0.08 9.75 3.85
N GLU A 16 -1.11 10.26 4.15
CA GLU A 16 -1.79 9.98 5.41
C GLU A 16 -2.34 8.55 5.44
N GLU A 17 -3.05 8.11 4.40
CA GLU A 17 -3.58 6.75 4.29
C GLU A 17 -3.92 6.42 2.83
N ALA A 18 -4.02 5.13 2.50
CA ALA A 18 -4.47 4.65 1.19
C ALA A 18 -5.13 3.27 1.26
N CYS A 19 -6.06 3.02 0.33
CA CYS A 19 -6.57 1.68 0.03
C CYS A 19 -5.84 1.05 -1.18
N ALA A 20 -6.18 -0.19 -1.52
CA ALA A 20 -5.54 -0.91 -2.63
C ALA A 20 -5.72 -0.18 -3.98
N GLU A 21 -6.88 0.44 -4.20
CA GLU A 21 -7.18 1.19 -5.41
C GLU A 21 -6.32 2.45 -5.52
N ASP A 22 -6.12 3.18 -4.42
CA ASP A 22 -5.28 4.38 -4.39
C ASP A 22 -3.82 4.03 -4.71
N VAL A 23 -3.32 2.92 -4.15
CA VAL A 23 -1.98 2.39 -4.44
C VAL A 23 -1.82 2.02 -5.92
N ILE A 24 -2.83 1.34 -6.50
CA ILE A 24 -2.81 0.97 -7.92
C ILE A 24 -2.76 2.22 -8.79
N GLU A 25 -3.61 3.21 -8.50
CA GLU A 25 -3.67 4.47 -9.25
C GLU A 25 -2.36 5.25 -9.15
N ALA A 26 -1.77 5.34 -7.95
CA ALA A 26 -0.50 6.04 -7.73
C ALA A 26 0.69 5.39 -8.45
N LEU A 27 0.67 4.06 -8.62
CA LEU A 27 1.80 3.30 -9.16
C LEU A 27 1.62 2.86 -10.62
N LYS A 28 0.43 3.02 -11.22
CA LYS A 28 0.16 2.53 -12.58
C LYS A 28 1.08 3.08 -13.66
N GLY A 29 1.59 4.30 -13.48
CA GLY A 29 2.49 4.94 -14.44
C GLY A 29 3.82 4.19 -14.61
N GLU A 30 4.35 3.62 -13.54
CA GLU A 30 5.63 2.89 -13.55
C GLU A 30 5.40 1.36 -13.56
N TYR A 31 4.37 0.87 -12.86
CA TYR A 31 4.14 -0.56 -12.63
C TYR A 31 2.90 -1.12 -13.34
N GLY A 32 2.20 -0.36 -14.19
CA GLY A 32 0.91 -0.77 -14.77
C GLY A 32 0.92 -2.10 -15.53
N ASN A 33 2.08 -2.52 -16.05
CA ASN A 33 2.24 -3.81 -16.74
C ASN A 33 2.50 -5.00 -15.80
N PHE A 34 2.67 -4.77 -14.49
CA PHE A 34 2.97 -5.82 -13.53
C PHE A 34 1.70 -6.56 -13.14
N LYS A 35 1.70 -7.90 -13.29
CA LYS A 35 0.58 -8.75 -12.82
C LYS A 35 0.30 -8.58 -11.32
N ALA A 36 1.31 -8.18 -10.55
CA ALA A 36 1.23 -7.93 -9.12
C ALA A 36 0.59 -6.57 -8.78
N LEU A 37 0.42 -5.64 -9.74
CA LEU A 37 -0.36 -4.41 -9.56
C LEU A 37 -1.84 -4.64 -9.90
N LYS A 38 -2.37 -5.80 -9.50
CA LYS A 38 -3.80 -6.12 -9.57
C LYS A 38 -4.38 -6.07 -8.18
N ARG A 39 -5.65 -5.67 -8.08
CA ARG A 39 -6.40 -5.50 -6.81
C ARG A 39 -6.10 -6.57 -5.77
N THR A 40 -6.33 -7.85 -6.09
CA THR A 40 -6.12 -8.97 -5.16
C THR A 40 -4.66 -9.06 -4.67
N ALA A 41 -3.68 -8.87 -5.57
CA ALA A 41 -2.27 -8.95 -5.21
C ALA A 41 -1.83 -7.76 -4.35
N VAL A 42 -2.35 -6.57 -4.63
CA VAL A 42 -2.10 -5.37 -3.82
C VAL A 42 -2.72 -5.53 -2.44
N ILE A 43 -3.97 -6.01 -2.34
CA ILE A 43 -4.60 -6.32 -1.04
C ILE A 43 -3.73 -7.30 -0.24
N THR A 44 -3.26 -8.39 -0.85
CA THR A 44 -2.36 -9.34 -0.16
C THR A 44 -1.07 -8.67 0.31
N ALA A 45 -0.49 -7.77 -0.48
CA ALA A 45 0.71 -7.02 -0.09
C ALA A 45 0.43 -6.08 1.11
N LEU A 46 -0.71 -5.40 1.13
CA LEU A 46 -1.12 -4.54 2.25
C LEU A 46 -1.35 -5.35 3.52
N MET A 47 -2.10 -6.45 3.45
CA MET A 47 -2.31 -7.35 4.59
C MET A 47 -0.99 -7.94 5.13
N THR A 48 -0.04 -8.24 4.24
CA THR A 48 1.29 -8.73 4.64
C THR A 48 2.09 -7.63 5.33
N ALA A 49 2.02 -6.39 4.83
CA ALA A 49 2.68 -5.24 5.45
C ALA A 49 2.10 -4.94 6.85
N GLU A 50 0.79 -5.04 6.98
CA GLU A 50 0.09 -4.91 8.27
C GLU A 50 0.47 -6.02 9.25
N ALA A 51 0.45 -7.29 8.81
CA ALA A 51 0.87 -8.41 9.64
C ALA A 51 2.33 -8.32 10.11
N ASN A 52 3.18 -7.61 9.36
CA ASN A 52 4.57 -7.33 9.71
C ASN A 52 4.74 -6.04 10.56
N GLY A 53 3.65 -5.34 10.90
CA GLY A 53 3.69 -4.11 11.70
C GLY A 53 4.30 -2.91 10.98
N LEU A 54 4.24 -2.87 9.64
CA LEU A 54 4.77 -1.74 8.86
C LEU A 54 3.72 -0.66 8.59
N ILE A 55 2.46 -1.07 8.52
CA ILE A 55 1.28 -0.23 8.36
C ILE A 55 0.15 -0.79 9.25
N GLU A 56 -0.88 0.00 9.51
CA GLU A 56 -2.05 -0.45 10.28
C GLU A 56 -3.35 0.03 9.63
N GLU A 57 -4.41 -0.80 9.71
CA GLU A 57 -5.75 -0.42 9.27
C GLU A 57 -6.24 0.82 10.03
N THR A 58 -6.71 1.82 9.30
CA THR A 58 -7.31 3.04 9.87
C THR A 58 -8.82 3.00 9.85
N ARG A 59 -9.39 2.56 8.73
CA ARG A 59 -10.84 2.52 8.49
C ARG A 59 -11.17 1.60 7.32
N PHE A 60 -12.45 1.27 7.22
CA PHE A 60 -13.00 0.58 6.07
C PHE A 60 -14.32 1.23 5.62
N GLN A 61 -14.66 1.04 4.35
CA GLN A 61 -15.94 1.43 3.78
C GLN A 61 -16.34 0.50 2.65
N LEU A 62 -17.64 0.50 2.31
CA LEU A 62 -18.11 -0.07 1.05
C LEU A 62 -18.11 1.01 -0.02
N ASP A 63 -17.68 0.67 -1.23
CA ASP A 63 -17.85 1.55 -2.38
C ASP A 63 -19.26 1.42 -3.00
N GLU A 64 -19.49 2.14 -4.11
CA GLU A 64 -20.76 2.16 -4.83
C GLU A 64 -21.21 0.77 -5.32
N ASN A 65 -20.25 -0.15 -5.54
CA ASN A 65 -20.49 -1.51 -5.97
C ASN A 65 -20.64 -2.49 -4.80
N LYS A 66 -20.64 -1.99 -3.55
CA LYS A 66 -20.62 -2.78 -2.32
C LYS A 66 -19.34 -3.61 -2.17
N GLU A 67 -18.24 -3.19 -2.78
CA GLU A 67 -16.93 -3.79 -2.54
C GLU A 67 -16.26 -3.15 -1.33
N LEU A 68 -15.65 -3.98 -0.48
CA LEU A 68 -14.91 -3.52 0.68
C LEU A 68 -13.61 -2.81 0.27
N LYS A 69 -13.43 -1.60 0.77
CA LYS A 69 -12.17 -0.84 0.75
C LYS A 69 -11.66 -0.69 2.17
N VAL A 70 -10.44 -1.16 2.39
CA VAL A 70 -9.72 -1.03 3.66
C VAL A 70 -8.58 -0.05 3.45
N TYR A 71 -8.48 0.92 4.34
CA TYR A 71 -7.47 1.97 4.32
C TYR A 71 -6.41 1.67 5.37
N TYR A 72 -5.16 1.95 5.02
CA TYR A 72 -4.01 1.72 5.87
C TYR A 72 -3.17 2.98 5.96
N HIS A 73 -2.40 3.11 7.04
CA HIS A 73 -1.34 4.10 7.12
C HIS A 73 -0.07 3.53 7.72
N ALA A 74 1.07 4.16 7.43
CA ALA A 74 2.30 3.91 8.17
C ALA A 74 2.34 4.80 9.42
N HIS A 75 2.24 4.21 10.60
CA HIS A 75 2.56 4.90 11.85
C HIS A 75 4.05 5.30 11.87
N ALA A 76 4.45 6.17 12.81
CA ALA A 76 5.80 6.75 12.84
C ALA A 76 6.93 5.69 12.76
N GLU A 77 6.88 4.65 13.61
CA GLU A 77 7.86 3.57 13.61
C GLU A 77 7.86 2.74 12.31
N GLY A 78 6.68 2.49 11.74
CA GLY A 78 6.53 1.79 10.46
C GLY A 78 7.16 2.59 9.33
N ALA A 79 6.89 3.90 9.27
CA ALA A 79 7.47 4.81 8.30
C ALA A 79 9.00 4.90 8.44
N GLU A 80 9.52 5.00 9.67
CA GLU A 80 10.97 4.98 9.93
C GLU A 80 11.60 3.66 9.46
N THR A 81 10.98 2.53 9.76
CA THR A 81 11.45 1.20 9.35
C THR A 81 11.48 1.07 7.84
N ILE A 82 10.40 1.46 7.14
CA ILE A 82 10.33 1.47 5.68
C ILE A 82 11.45 2.34 5.10
N ASN A 83 11.63 3.56 5.60
CA ASN A 83 12.66 4.49 5.11
C ASN A 83 14.09 4.01 5.37
N LYS A 84 14.32 3.28 6.47
CA LYS A 84 15.61 2.70 6.81
C LYS A 84 16.03 1.60 5.82
N TYR A 85 15.11 0.72 5.45
CA TYR A 85 15.39 -0.43 4.59
C TYR A 85 15.19 -0.16 3.09
N ILE A 86 14.32 0.78 2.74
CA ILE A 86 13.99 1.13 1.35
C ILE A 86 14.38 2.59 1.09
N ARG A 87 15.56 2.75 0.49
CA ARG A 87 16.04 4.06 0.02
C ARG A 87 15.31 4.48 -1.26
N ASP A 88 15.23 5.79 -1.50
CA ASP A 88 14.61 6.34 -2.71
C ASP A 88 15.43 6.03 -3.98
#